data_AF-A0A968HF89-F1
#
_entry.id   AF-A0A968HF89-F1
#
_cell.length_a   1.000
_cell.length_b   1.000
_cell.length_c   1.000
_cell.angle_alpha   90.00
_cell.angle_beta   90.00
_cell.angle_gamma   90.00
#
_symmetry.space_group_name_H-M   'P 1'
#
loop_
_entity.id
_entity.type
_entity.pdbx_description
1 polymer ?
#
loop_
_entity_poly.entity_id
_entity_poly.type
_entity_poly.pdbx_seq_one_letter_code
_entity_poly.pdbx_strand_id
1 'polypeptide(L)'
;MKKTVIAVFALFVIFSFGMTEAMAQAWTWSNPYPYIGATPLVKIAADPSTGSLYGIDSLGNSVMPALGTQVTGAAATAGTIPPVVDMAVGPTGIVYVIGTTAVGTWDPVGGIYDTTMTQPLIPTGDVGVYQSLAVAKDGTLNILYQRLTEQYILVGTPPVMAEQSVISFHPRTLNLRSKGNWVSVHIQLPGALDESLIDPDSIRITEIAVDGFTPKPAEIFIAPGAPWKVGLDDLGVQVMKVKFLRYNKKGGPEMDNQALIYQLESIMAGAHKGKYPVTLTIEGQLTTGEWFTGTATFKANVTRSSRK
;
A
#
# COMPACT_ATOMS: atom_id res chain seq x y z
N MET A 1 -43.57 -40.23 21.75
CA MET A 1 -42.25 -39.91 21.15
C MET A 1 -42.35 -38.57 20.43
N LYS A 2 -41.86 -37.48 21.03
CA LYS A 2 -41.81 -36.15 20.40
C LYS A 2 -40.39 -35.94 19.89
N LYS A 3 -40.23 -35.78 18.57
CA LYS A 3 -38.94 -35.45 17.94
C LYS A 3 -38.78 -33.93 17.93
N THR A 4 -37.81 -33.43 18.68
CA THR A 4 -37.38 -32.03 18.62
C THR A 4 -36.36 -31.89 17.50
N VAL A 5 -36.71 -31.17 16.44
CA VAL A 5 -35.78 -30.78 15.38
C VAL A 5 -35.18 -29.44 15.77
N ILE A 6 -33.88 -29.42 16.08
CA ILE A 6 -33.12 -28.19 16.31
C ILE A 6 -32.49 -27.81 14.96
N ALA A 7 -33.06 -26.81 14.29
CA ALA A 7 -32.44 -26.20 13.12
C ALA A 7 -31.39 -25.19 13.59
N VAL A 8 -30.11 -25.50 13.36
CA VAL A 8 -29.00 -24.57 13.59
C VAL A 8 -28.79 -23.76 12.32
N PHE A 9 -29.26 -22.51 12.31
CA PHE A 9 -28.90 -21.53 11.29
C PHE A 9 -27.56 -20.89 11.68
N ALA A 10 -26.49 -21.23 10.94
CA ALA A 10 -25.22 -20.52 11.02
C ALA A 10 -25.30 -19.27 10.13
N LEU A 11 -25.56 -18.12 10.74
CA LEU A 11 -25.50 -16.83 10.08
C LEU A 11 -24.02 -16.40 10.00
N PHE A 12 -23.42 -16.56 8.82
CA PHE A 12 -22.10 -16.00 8.51
C PHE A 12 -22.27 -14.52 8.18
N VAL A 13 -22.12 -13.66 9.19
CA VAL A 13 -22.02 -12.21 8.98
C VAL A 13 -20.55 -11.88 8.78
N ILE A 14 -20.17 -11.62 7.53
CA ILE A 14 -18.86 -11.08 7.18
C ILE A 14 -18.95 -9.57 7.40
N PHE A 15 -18.44 -9.09 8.53
CA PHE A 15 -18.19 -7.66 8.71
C PHE A 15 -16.91 -7.30 7.96
N SER A 16 -17.05 -6.76 6.76
CA SER A 16 -16.00 -5.95 6.14
C SER A 16 -15.96 -4.61 6.90
N PHE A 17 -15.14 -4.54 7.94
CA PHE A 17 -14.77 -3.26 8.52
C PHE A 17 -13.93 -2.52 7.47
N GLY A 18 -14.48 -1.44 6.93
CA GLY A 18 -13.69 -0.48 6.18
C GLY A 18 -12.67 0.10 7.14
N MET A 19 -11.40 -0.26 6.94
CA MET A 19 -10.28 0.46 7.58
C MET A 19 -10.24 1.85 6.95
N THR A 20 -11.04 2.76 7.47
CA THR A 20 -10.91 4.18 7.19
C THR A 20 -9.68 4.66 7.96
N GLU A 21 -8.71 5.22 7.23
CA GLU A 21 -7.48 5.84 7.75
C GLU A 21 -6.29 4.90 7.99
N ALA A 22 -6.03 3.97 7.07
CA ALA A 22 -4.63 3.82 6.66
C ALA A 22 -4.19 5.21 6.18
N MET A 23 -3.07 5.74 6.70
CA MET A 23 -2.54 7.03 6.25
C MET A 23 -2.22 6.93 4.77
N ALA A 24 -3.23 7.22 3.93
CA ALA A 24 -3.07 7.37 2.51
C ALA A 24 -2.12 8.54 2.38
N GLN A 25 -0.86 8.25 2.09
CA GLN A 25 0.06 9.26 1.60
C GLN A 25 -0.71 10.02 0.51
N ALA A 26 -0.64 11.35 0.53
CA ALA A 26 -1.27 12.12 -0.53
C ALA A 26 -0.39 12.00 -1.78
N TRP A 27 -1.00 12.02 -2.95
CA TRP A 27 -0.30 12.18 -4.21
C TRP A 27 0.65 13.38 -4.12
N THR A 28 1.88 13.21 -4.59
CA THR A 28 2.80 14.34 -4.74
C THR A 28 2.95 14.66 -6.21
N TRP A 29 2.94 15.94 -6.53
CA TRP A 29 3.13 16.42 -7.89
C TRP A 29 4.30 17.36 -7.94
N SER A 30 5.10 17.23 -8.99
CA SER A 30 6.11 18.21 -9.32
C SER A 30 5.46 19.51 -9.78
N ASN A 31 6.20 20.61 -9.63
CA ASN A 31 5.96 21.77 -10.47
C ASN A 31 6.13 21.39 -11.96
N PRO A 32 5.41 22.04 -12.90
CA PRO A 32 5.51 21.71 -14.31
C PRO A 32 6.92 21.92 -14.88
N TYR A 33 7.36 20.96 -15.70
CA TYR A 33 8.61 21.04 -16.46
C TYR A 33 8.32 21.55 -17.87
N PRO A 34 8.86 22.71 -18.29
CA PRO A 34 8.79 23.13 -19.68
C PRO A 34 9.52 22.11 -20.56
N TYR A 35 8.89 21.71 -21.66
CA TYR A 35 9.57 20.90 -22.67
C TYR A 35 10.46 21.80 -23.53
N ILE A 36 11.74 21.41 -23.68
CA ILE A 36 12.73 22.14 -24.48
C ILE A 36 13.03 21.33 -25.74
N GLY A 37 12.17 21.46 -26.75
CA GLY A 37 12.38 20.86 -28.06
C GLY A 37 12.11 21.83 -29.19
N ALA A 38 12.71 21.57 -30.35
CA ALA A 38 12.49 22.36 -31.55
C ALA A 38 11.08 22.17 -32.15
N THR A 39 10.48 21.01 -31.90
CA THR A 39 9.19 20.58 -32.42
C THR A 39 8.32 20.09 -31.26
N PRO A 40 7.03 20.48 -31.17
CA PRO A 40 6.14 20.01 -30.12
C PRO A 40 6.02 18.48 -30.10
N LEU A 41 5.95 17.89 -28.91
CA LEU A 41 5.61 16.48 -28.72
C LEU A 41 4.12 16.25 -28.99
N VAL A 42 3.79 15.13 -29.63
CA VAL A 42 2.39 14.67 -29.80
C VAL A 42 2.06 13.48 -28.91
N LYS A 43 3.08 12.73 -28.47
CA LYS A 43 2.91 11.56 -27.62
C LYS A 43 4.13 11.35 -26.74
N ILE A 44 3.91 10.83 -25.54
CA ILE A 44 4.95 10.35 -24.64
C ILE A 44 4.72 8.89 -24.27
N ALA A 45 5.79 8.19 -23.91
CA ALA A 45 5.77 6.85 -23.34
C ALA A 45 6.95 6.71 -22.37
N ALA A 46 6.77 5.96 -21.29
CA ALA A 46 7.86 5.63 -20.38
C ALA A 46 8.30 4.19 -20.62
N ASP A 47 9.60 3.95 -20.54
CA ASP A 47 10.15 2.61 -20.64
C ASP A 47 9.78 1.80 -19.38
N PRO A 48 9.11 0.64 -19.54
CA PRO A 48 8.65 -0.16 -18.42
C PRO A 48 9.80 -0.83 -17.62
N SER A 49 11.03 -0.82 -18.15
CA SER A 49 12.20 -1.39 -17.51
C SER A 49 13.07 -0.35 -16.78
N THR A 50 13.25 0.83 -17.39
CA THR A 50 14.14 1.89 -16.87
C THR A 50 13.41 3.10 -16.29
N GLY A 51 12.13 3.29 -16.64
CA GLY A 51 11.38 4.51 -16.32
C GLY A 51 11.73 5.73 -17.19
N SER A 52 12.68 5.60 -18.13
CA SER A 52 13.08 6.70 -19.01
C SER A 52 11.91 7.16 -19.90
N LEU A 53 11.75 8.47 -20.06
CA LEU A 53 10.69 9.05 -20.90
C LEU A 53 11.15 9.18 -22.35
N TYR A 54 10.28 8.76 -23.26
CA TYR A 54 10.43 8.88 -24.71
C TYR A 54 9.20 9.60 -25.27
N GLY A 55 9.36 10.23 -26.42
CA GLY A 55 8.29 10.94 -27.10
C GLY A 55 8.35 10.81 -28.62
N ILE A 56 7.23 11.13 -29.24
CA ILE A 56 7.12 11.36 -30.68
C ILE A 56 6.83 12.84 -30.88
N ASP A 57 7.61 13.52 -31.70
CA ASP A 57 7.38 14.91 -32.06
C ASP A 57 6.31 15.07 -33.15
N SER A 58 5.91 16.30 -33.43
CA SER A 58 4.89 16.63 -34.45
C SER A 58 5.31 16.32 -35.89
N LEU A 59 6.58 16.00 -36.12
CA LEU A 59 7.10 15.53 -37.40
C LEU A 59 7.16 14.00 -37.48
N GLY A 60 6.83 13.29 -36.40
CA GLY A 60 6.86 11.83 -36.32
C GLY A 60 8.21 11.24 -35.88
N ASN A 61 9.17 12.06 -35.46
CA ASN A 61 10.47 11.59 -35.01
C ASN A 61 10.40 11.10 -33.55
N SER A 62 11.12 10.01 -33.26
CA SER A 62 11.35 9.57 -31.88
C SER A 62 12.40 10.43 -31.21
N VAL A 63 12.07 10.97 -30.04
CA VAL A 63 12.93 11.85 -29.25
C VAL A 63 12.91 11.46 -27.78
N MET A 64 14.01 11.73 -27.07
CA MET A 64 14.01 11.73 -25.60
C MET A 64 13.68 13.16 -25.13
N PRO A 65 12.57 13.40 -24.41
CA PRO A 65 12.20 14.75 -24.01
C PRO A 65 13.26 15.40 -23.11
N ALA A 66 13.79 16.55 -23.54
CA ALA A 66 14.62 17.40 -22.68
C ALA A 66 13.71 18.28 -21.84
N LEU A 67 13.78 18.14 -20.51
CA LEU A 67 13.01 18.93 -19.55
C LEU A 67 13.80 20.16 -19.12
N GLY A 68 13.14 21.31 -19.10
CA GLY A 68 13.69 22.55 -18.56
C GLY A 68 13.63 22.61 -17.03
N THR A 69 13.95 23.77 -16.48
CA THR A 69 13.80 24.02 -15.04
C THR A 69 12.32 24.09 -14.68
N GLN A 70 11.92 23.45 -13.58
CA GLN A 70 10.55 23.54 -13.06
C GLN A 70 10.10 25.00 -12.91
N VAL A 71 8.87 25.28 -13.32
CA VAL A 71 8.22 26.58 -13.14
C VAL A 71 7.10 26.44 -12.12
N THR A 72 6.90 27.44 -11.27
CA THR A 72 5.86 27.40 -10.23
C THR A 72 4.48 27.15 -10.84
N GLY A 73 3.85 26.04 -10.47
CA GLY A 73 2.48 25.72 -10.86
C GLY A 73 1.45 26.52 -10.06
N ALA A 74 0.22 26.55 -10.54
CA ALA A 74 -0.91 27.05 -9.76
C ALA A 74 -1.47 25.95 -8.84
N ALA A 75 -2.09 26.36 -7.73
CA ALA A 75 -2.64 25.44 -6.74
C ALA A 75 -3.67 24.49 -7.38
N ALA A 76 -3.57 23.21 -7.04
CA ALA A 76 -4.48 22.18 -7.51
C ALA A 76 -5.90 22.43 -6.99
N THR A 77 -6.90 22.33 -7.86
CA THR A 77 -8.31 22.29 -7.47
C THR A 77 -8.85 20.87 -7.66
N ALA A 78 -9.79 20.46 -6.80
CA ALA A 78 -10.51 19.22 -7.03
C ALA A 78 -11.33 19.35 -8.32
N GLY A 79 -11.12 18.45 -9.27
CA GLY A 79 -11.84 18.41 -10.54
C GLY A 79 -12.75 17.17 -10.67
N THR A 80 -13.32 16.99 -11.85
CA THR A 80 -14.15 15.81 -12.18
C THR A 80 -13.47 14.99 -13.26
N ILE A 81 -13.46 13.66 -13.09
CA ILE A 81 -12.86 12.74 -14.07
C ILE A 81 -13.77 12.50 -15.28
N PRO A 82 -15.07 12.18 -15.13
CA PRO A 82 -15.91 11.95 -16.31
C PRO A 82 -16.17 13.25 -17.10
N PRO A 83 -16.10 13.22 -18.44
CA PRO A 83 -15.76 12.06 -19.28
C PRO A 83 -14.25 11.74 -19.28
N VAL A 84 -13.91 10.44 -19.20
CA VAL A 84 -12.53 9.96 -19.30
C VAL A 84 -11.99 10.28 -20.70
N VAL A 85 -10.89 11.02 -20.75
CA VAL A 85 -10.18 11.44 -21.96
C VAL A 85 -9.09 10.44 -22.34
N ASP A 86 -8.39 9.90 -21.35
CA ASP A 86 -7.36 8.86 -21.55
C ASP A 86 -7.19 7.99 -20.29
N MET A 87 -6.53 6.84 -20.45
CA MET A 87 -6.21 5.92 -19.37
C MET A 87 -4.89 5.19 -19.60
N ALA A 88 -4.22 4.82 -18.51
CA ALA A 88 -3.04 3.98 -18.54
C ALA A 88 -3.04 3.01 -17.36
N VAL A 89 -2.50 1.81 -17.57
CA VAL A 89 -2.37 0.80 -16.53
C VAL A 89 -0.96 0.84 -15.98
N GLY A 90 -0.84 1.00 -14.67
CA GLY A 90 0.43 0.96 -13.96
C GLY A 90 1.03 -0.43 -13.81
N PRO A 91 2.28 -0.49 -13.33
CA PRO A 91 3.01 -1.74 -13.10
C PRO A 91 2.31 -2.68 -12.11
N THR A 92 1.51 -2.15 -11.19
CA THR A 92 0.77 -2.88 -10.15
C THR A 92 -0.68 -3.22 -10.56
N GLY A 93 -1.07 -2.91 -11.81
CA GLY A 93 -2.44 -3.07 -12.29
C GLY A 93 -3.40 -1.95 -11.92
N ILE A 94 -2.94 -0.91 -11.19
CA ILE A 94 -3.72 0.31 -10.96
C ILE A 94 -4.06 0.96 -12.30
N VAL A 95 -5.32 1.32 -12.50
CA VAL A 95 -5.76 2.04 -13.70
C VAL A 95 -5.78 3.53 -13.41
N TYR A 96 -4.88 4.28 -14.03
CA TYR A 96 -4.87 5.73 -14.01
C TYR A 96 -5.79 6.25 -15.11
N VAL A 97 -6.54 7.29 -14.79
CA VAL A 97 -7.49 7.90 -15.71
C VAL A 97 -7.32 9.41 -15.70
N ILE A 98 -7.46 10.02 -16.86
CA ILE A 98 -7.45 11.47 -17.04
C ILE A 98 -8.82 11.90 -17.52
N GLY A 99 -9.40 12.85 -16.80
CA GLY A 99 -10.57 13.62 -17.23
C GLY A 99 -10.17 14.96 -17.83
N THR A 100 -11.17 15.78 -18.13
CA THR A 100 -10.94 17.13 -18.66
C THR A 100 -10.32 18.09 -17.64
N THR A 101 -10.52 17.83 -16.34
CA THR A 101 -10.12 18.74 -15.25
C THR A 101 -9.41 18.05 -14.09
N ALA A 102 -9.26 16.73 -14.13
CA ALA A 102 -8.69 15.95 -13.05
C ALA A 102 -7.96 14.72 -13.56
N VAL A 103 -7.06 14.23 -12.73
CA VAL A 103 -6.43 12.92 -12.84
C VAL A 103 -6.97 12.09 -11.70
N GLY A 104 -7.08 10.78 -11.86
CA GLY A 104 -7.44 9.88 -10.78
C GLY A 104 -7.04 8.45 -11.03
N THR A 105 -7.50 7.58 -10.15
CA THR A 105 -7.51 6.14 -10.39
C THR A 105 -8.93 5.63 -10.59
N TRP A 106 -9.07 4.51 -11.28
CA TRP A 106 -10.34 3.84 -11.51
C TRP A 106 -10.28 2.40 -11.00
N ASP A 107 -11.25 2.05 -10.15
CA ASP A 107 -11.52 0.66 -9.79
C ASP A 107 -12.51 0.06 -10.81
N PRO A 108 -12.06 -0.83 -11.72
CA PRO A 108 -12.93 -1.43 -12.72
C PRO A 108 -13.94 -2.41 -12.14
N VAL A 109 -13.71 -2.94 -10.92
CA VAL A 109 -14.62 -3.88 -10.26
C VAL A 109 -15.77 -3.13 -9.62
N GLY A 110 -15.47 -2.07 -8.87
CA GLY A 110 -16.47 -1.21 -8.24
C GLY A 110 -17.11 -0.20 -9.20
N GLY A 111 -16.46 0.11 -10.32
CA GLY A 111 -16.86 1.21 -11.20
C GLY A 111 -16.67 2.59 -10.57
N ILE A 112 -15.74 2.72 -9.62
CA ILE A 112 -15.55 3.90 -8.79
C ILE A 112 -14.28 4.63 -9.22
N TYR A 113 -14.35 5.96 -9.24
CA TYR A 113 -13.22 6.84 -9.50
C TYR A 113 -12.71 7.44 -8.19
N ASP A 114 -11.39 7.37 -7.97
CA ASP A 114 -10.73 8.11 -6.90
C ASP A 114 -10.22 9.45 -7.44
N THR A 115 -10.84 10.54 -6.96
CA THR A 115 -10.52 11.92 -7.34
C THR A 115 -9.71 12.65 -6.27
N THR A 116 -9.16 11.94 -5.27
CA THR A 116 -8.28 12.54 -4.26
C THR A 116 -6.94 13.01 -4.86
N MET A 117 -6.65 12.58 -6.08
CA MET A 117 -5.58 13.06 -6.96
C MET A 117 -5.82 14.50 -7.43
N THR A 118 -5.42 15.49 -6.63
CA THR A 118 -5.44 16.89 -7.07
C THR A 118 -4.15 17.21 -7.84
N GLN A 119 -4.27 17.32 -9.17
CA GLN A 119 -3.16 17.69 -10.05
C GLN A 119 -2.89 19.20 -9.99
N PRO A 120 -1.62 19.66 -9.96
CA PRO A 120 -1.31 21.07 -10.06
C PRO A 120 -1.66 21.62 -11.44
N LEU A 121 -2.09 22.87 -11.47
CA LEU A 121 -2.37 23.58 -12.71
C LEU A 121 -1.07 24.13 -13.32
N ILE A 122 -1.06 24.29 -14.63
CA ILE A 122 0.03 24.96 -15.35
C ILE A 122 0.13 26.42 -14.84
N PRO A 123 1.34 27.01 -14.72
CA PRO A 123 1.69 28.26 -14.01
C PRO A 123 0.75 29.48 -14.02
N THR A 124 -0.21 29.58 -14.93
CA THR A 124 -1.04 30.79 -15.11
C THR A 124 -2.53 30.57 -14.84
N GLY A 125 -2.93 29.41 -14.31
CA GLY A 125 -4.32 29.15 -13.91
C GLY A 125 -5.28 28.75 -15.04
N ASP A 126 -4.78 28.58 -16.27
CA ASP A 126 -5.54 27.97 -17.37
C ASP A 126 -5.38 26.45 -17.36
N VAL A 127 -6.44 25.73 -17.70
CA VAL A 127 -6.38 24.29 -17.99
C VAL A 127 -5.65 24.12 -19.32
N GLY A 128 -4.38 23.70 -19.30
CA GLY A 128 -3.70 23.31 -20.52
C GLY A 128 -4.48 22.22 -21.25
N VAL A 129 -4.27 22.09 -22.56
CA VAL A 129 -4.87 21.02 -23.34
C VAL A 129 -4.06 19.75 -23.14
N TYR A 130 -4.68 18.73 -22.54
CA TYR A 130 -4.11 17.39 -22.43
C TYR A 130 -3.66 16.87 -23.80
N GLN A 131 -2.48 16.26 -23.85
CA GLN A 131 -1.95 15.65 -25.08
C GLN A 131 -1.70 14.15 -24.93
N SER A 132 -1.03 13.73 -23.84
CA SER A 132 -0.60 12.34 -23.69
C SER A 132 -0.27 12.00 -22.25
N LEU A 133 -0.46 10.73 -21.92
CA LEU A 133 -0.17 10.12 -20.63
C LEU A 133 0.87 9.02 -20.79
N ALA A 134 1.79 8.93 -19.83
CA ALA A 134 2.72 7.82 -19.70
C ALA A 134 2.90 7.43 -18.23
N VAL A 135 3.03 6.13 -17.97
CA VAL A 135 3.27 5.60 -16.62
C VAL A 135 4.63 4.89 -16.61
N ALA A 136 5.51 5.32 -15.72
CA ALA A 136 6.82 4.70 -15.53
C ALA A 136 6.74 3.45 -14.65
N LYS A 137 7.85 2.71 -14.58
CA LYS A 137 7.96 1.43 -13.85
C LYS A 137 7.66 1.53 -12.36
N ASP A 138 7.93 2.68 -11.76
CA ASP A 138 7.67 3.00 -10.35
C ASP A 138 6.24 3.52 -10.11
N GLY A 139 5.39 3.51 -11.15
CA GLY A 139 4.05 4.11 -11.10
C GLY A 139 4.05 5.62 -11.29
N THR A 140 5.21 6.27 -11.49
CA THR A 140 5.27 7.71 -11.74
C THR A 140 4.51 8.06 -13.02
N LEU A 141 3.56 8.98 -12.87
CA LEU A 141 2.68 9.45 -13.92
C LEU A 141 3.31 10.68 -14.59
N ASN A 142 3.50 10.61 -15.90
CA ASN A 142 3.97 11.72 -16.71
C ASN A 142 2.81 12.17 -17.61
N ILE A 143 2.46 13.45 -17.53
CA ILE A 143 1.37 14.01 -18.32
C ILE A 143 1.88 15.17 -19.15
N LEU A 144 1.73 15.05 -20.47
CA LEU A 144 2.04 16.10 -21.43
C LEU A 144 0.81 16.99 -21.61
N TYR A 145 1.01 18.28 -21.38
CA TYR A 145 0.05 19.33 -21.70
C TYR A 145 0.63 20.31 -22.70
N GLN A 146 -0.26 20.86 -23.52
CA GLN A 146 0.02 22.00 -24.37
C GLN A 146 -0.74 23.23 -23.89
N ARG A 147 -0.05 24.36 -23.80
CA ARG A 147 -0.65 25.67 -23.58
C ARG A 147 -0.13 26.64 -24.62
N LEU A 148 -1.03 27.14 -25.47
CA LEU A 148 -0.65 27.97 -26.62
C LEU A 148 0.41 27.23 -27.45
N THR A 149 1.62 27.80 -27.55
CA THR A 149 2.77 27.24 -28.27
C THR A 149 3.77 26.52 -27.36
N GLU A 150 3.52 26.48 -26.06
CA GLU A 150 4.40 25.87 -25.07
C GLU A 150 3.88 24.51 -24.61
N GLN A 151 4.79 23.64 -24.20
CA GLN A 151 4.47 22.33 -23.66
C GLN A 151 5.09 22.11 -22.30
N TYR A 152 4.36 21.40 -21.47
CA TYR A 152 4.72 21.13 -20.09
C TYR A 152 4.52 19.65 -19.80
N ILE A 153 5.46 19.07 -19.08
CA ILE A 153 5.35 17.74 -18.52
C ILE A 153 5.14 17.89 -17.01
N LEU A 154 4.03 17.33 -16.53
CA LEU A 154 3.72 17.21 -15.11
C LEU A 154 4.09 15.80 -14.66
N VAL A 155 4.77 15.72 -13.52
CA VAL A 155 5.20 14.45 -12.92
C VAL A 155 4.41 14.26 -11.64
N GLY A 156 3.53 13.27 -11.62
CA GLY A 156 2.77 12.85 -10.45
C GLY A 156 3.35 11.56 -9.91
N THR A 157 3.83 11.57 -8.68
CA THR A 157 4.22 10.33 -8.00
C THR A 157 3.01 9.84 -7.23
N PRO A 158 2.54 8.60 -7.51
CA PRO A 158 1.49 8.02 -6.72
C PRO A 158 1.90 8.04 -5.25
N PRO A 159 0.95 8.18 -4.31
CA PRO A 159 1.23 7.75 -2.98
C PRO A 159 1.67 6.31 -3.13
N VAL A 160 2.74 5.94 -2.45
CA VAL A 160 3.19 4.58 -2.47
C VAL A 160 2.01 3.77 -1.94
N MET A 161 1.21 3.24 -2.86
CA MET A 161 0.20 2.25 -2.60
C MET A 161 1.08 1.08 -2.26
N ALA A 162 1.43 1.03 -0.99
CA ALA A 162 1.88 -0.14 -0.29
C ALA A 162 1.02 -1.30 -0.83
N GLU A 163 1.52 -2.00 -1.84
CA GLU A 163 0.84 -3.15 -2.41
C GLU A 163 0.49 -4.00 -1.20
N GLN A 164 -0.81 -4.30 -1.04
CA GLN A 164 -1.26 -5.06 0.11
C GLN A 164 -0.54 -6.40 0.06
N SER A 165 0.50 -6.49 0.87
CA SER A 165 1.32 -7.69 0.93
C SER A 165 0.42 -8.77 1.52
N VAL A 166 0.34 -9.93 0.88
CA VAL A 166 -0.39 -11.05 1.48
C VAL A 166 0.44 -11.56 2.64
N ILE A 167 -0.06 -11.36 3.86
CA ILE A 167 0.65 -11.76 5.07
C ILE A 167 0.00 -13.00 5.67
N SER A 168 0.81 -14.02 5.93
CA SER A 168 0.35 -15.25 6.60
C SER A 168 1.09 -15.49 7.92
N PHE A 169 0.30 -15.70 8.98
CA PHE A 169 0.78 -15.85 10.34
C PHE A 169 0.92 -17.33 10.74
N HIS A 170 2.06 -17.68 11.33
CA HIS A 170 2.38 -19.04 11.75
C HIS A 170 2.83 -19.07 13.23
N PRO A 171 2.07 -19.73 14.12
CA PRO A 171 0.95 -20.65 13.86
C PRO A 171 -0.41 -19.95 13.65
N ARG A 172 -1.32 -20.56 12.85
CA ARG A 172 -2.70 -20.08 12.64
C ARG A 172 -3.56 -20.02 13.91
N THR A 173 -3.11 -20.64 15.01
CA THR A 173 -3.71 -20.49 16.33
C THR A 173 -2.61 -20.31 17.37
N LEU A 174 -2.67 -19.21 18.10
CA LEU A 174 -1.73 -18.86 19.15
C LEU A 174 -2.36 -19.10 20.52
N ASN A 175 -1.80 -20.03 21.28
CA ASN A 175 -2.18 -20.18 22.69
C ASN A 175 -1.46 -19.12 23.53
N LEU A 176 -2.22 -18.28 24.22
CA LEU A 176 -1.69 -17.16 25.02
C LEU A 176 -0.85 -17.62 26.21
N ARG A 177 -0.98 -18.88 26.65
CA ARG A 177 -0.15 -19.45 27.74
C ARG A 177 1.16 -20.07 27.25
N SER A 178 1.34 -20.21 25.94
CA SER A 178 2.52 -20.90 25.43
C SER A 178 3.71 -19.95 25.34
N LYS A 179 4.79 -20.34 26.02
CA LYS A 179 6.04 -19.59 26.19
C LYS A 179 7.06 -19.86 25.09
N GLY A 180 6.59 -20.02 23.84
CA GLY A 180 7.50 -20.10 22.71
C GLY A 180 8.22 -18.76 22.52
N ASN A 181 9.44 -18.78 21.97
CA ASN A 181 10.23 -17.55 21.81
C ASN A 181 9.65 -16.65 20.73
N TRP A 182 9.22 -17.23 19.60
CA TRP A 182 8.87 -16.49 18.40
C TRP A 182 7.55 -16.95 17.77
N VAL A 183 6.97 -16.06 16.96
CA VAL A 183 5.97 -16.36 15.94
C VAL A 183 6.56 -15.99 14.58
N SER A 184 6.27 -16.80 13.55
CA SER A 184 6.78 -16.56 12.20
C SER A 184 5.69 -15.91 11.36
N VAL A 185 6.09 -14.92 10.58
CA VAL A 185 5.20 -14.22 9.65
C VAL A 185 5.84 -14.30 8.28
N HIS A 186 5.03 -14.71 7.30
CA HIS A 186 5.43 -14.75 5.90
C HIS A 186 4.72 -13.59 5.20
N ILE A 187 5.50 -12.70 4.61
CA ILE A 187 5.04 -11.51 3.90
C ILE A 187 5.31 -11.76 2.43
N GLN A 188 4.26 -11.94 1.63
CA GLN A 188 4.40 -11.95 0.17
C GLN A 188 4.78 -10.54 -0.27
N LEU A 189 5.97 -10.41 -0.86
CA LEU A 189 6.47 -9.12 -1.29
C LEU A 189 5.77 -8.68 -2.59
N PRO A 190 5.64 -7.37 -2.79
CA PRO A 190 5.09 -6.83 -4.02
C PRO A 190 6.04 -7.04 -5.20
N GLY A 191 5.56 -7.71 -6.24
CA GLY A 191 6.35 -8.03 -7.43
C GLY A 191 7.62 -8.86 -7.17
N ALA A 192 8.59 -8.74 -8.08
CA ALA A 192 9.93 -9.30 -7.93
C ALA A 192 10.85 -8.21 -7.35
N LEU A 193 10.79 -8.04 -6.04
CA LEU A 193 11.58 -7.04 -5.31
C LEU A 193 12.98 -7.60 -5.02
N ASP A 194 14.04 -6.80 -5.20
CA ASP A 194 15.37 -7.20 -4.75
C ASP A 194 15.44 -7.23 -3.21
N GLU A 195 15.98 -8.29 -2.62
CA GLU A 195 16.17 -8.42 -1.17
C GLU A 195 17.05 -7.29 -0.62
N SER A 196 17.99 -6.76 -1.42
CA SER A 196 18.84 -5.65 -1.00
C SER A 196 18.10 -4.32 -0.83
N LEU A 197 16.87 -4.22 -1.35
CA LEU A 197 16.04 -3.01 -1.26
C LEU A 197 15.11 -3.03 -0.05
N ILE A 198 15.11 -4.07 0.76
CA ILE A 198 14.25 -4.15 1.95
C ILE A 198 15.04 -3.62 3.14
N ASP A 199 14.45 -2.70 3.90
CA ASP A 199 14.96 -2.34 5.23
C ASP A 199 14.31 -3.27 6.28
N PRO A 200 15.00 -4.32 6.76
CA PRO A 200 14.41 -5.25 7.72
C PRO A 200 14.11 -4.61 9.08
N ASP A 201 14.82 -3.56 9.46
CA ASP A 201 14.66 -2.91 10.76
C ASP A 201 13.40 -2.03 10.81
N SER A 202 12.89 -1.64 9.64
CA SER A 202 11.62 -0.93 9.51
C SER A 202 10.38 -1.80 9.75
N ILE A 203 10.52 -3.13 9.70
CA ILE A 203 9.38 -4.06 9.71
C ILE A 203 8.76 -4.16 11.11
N ARG A 204 7.48 -3.81 11.21
CA ARG A 204 6.76 -3.78 12.49
C ARG A 204 5.29 -4.09 12.38
N ILE A 205 4.70 -4.61 13.45
CA ILE A 205 3.25 -4.65 13.65
C ILE A 205 2.82 -3.28 14.16
N THR A 206 1.92 -2.61 13.43
CA THR A 206 1.40 -1.27 13.76
C THR A 206 0.04 -1.28 14.42
N GLU A 207 -0.75 -2.33 14.23
CA GLU A 207 -2.06 -2.47 14.86
C GLU A 207 -2.38 -3.94 15.19
N ILE A 208 -3.08 -4.14 16.31
CA ILE A 208 -3.66 -5.42 16.71
C ILE A 208 -5.16 -5.23 16.92
N ALA A 209 -5.97 -5.85 16.07
CA ALA A 209 -7.41 -5.91 16.20
C ALA A 209 -7.84 -7.32 16.63
N VAL A 210 -8.57 -7.42 17.74
CA VAL A 210 -9.16 -8.67 18.22
C VAL A 210 -10.67 -8.54 18.13
N ASP A 211 -11.34 -9.50 17.50
CA ASP A 211 -12.79 -9.47 17.34
C ASP A 211 -13.50 -9.39 18.70
N GLY A 212 -14.40 -8.41 18.83
CA GLY A 212 -15.10 -8.07 20.08
C GLY A 212 -14.33 -7.17 21.05
N PHE A 213 -13.16 -6.64 20.68
CA PHE A 213 -12.36 -5.70 21.49
C PHE A 213 -11.96 -4.47 20.67
N THR A 214 -11.65 -3.36 21.35
CA THR A 214 -11.14 -2.15 20.70
C THR A 214 -9.75 -2.44 20.09
N PRO A 215 -9.52 -2.13 18.80
CA PRO A 215 -8.20 -2.21 18.20
C PRO A 215 -7.17 -1.38 18.98
N LYS A 216 -5.93 -1.89 19.03
CA LYS A 216 -4.85 -1.25 19.76
C LYS A 216 -3.67 -0.96 18.82
N PRO A 217 -3.25 0.31 18.68
CA PRO A 217 -1.98 0.65 18.05
C PRO A 217 -0.82 -0.05 18.77
N ALA A 218 0.14 -0.54 18.01
CA ALA A 218 1.31 -1.24 18.52
C ALA A 218 2.57 -0.81 17.75
N GLU A 219 3.74 -0.99 18.35
CA GLU A 219 5.02 -0.81 17.67
C GLU A 219 5.90 -2.02 18.00
N ILE A 220 5.53 -3.17 17.43
CA ILE A 220 6.27 -4.43 17.66
C ILE A 220 7.18 -4.69 16.48
N PHE A 221 8.48 -4.57 16.70
CA PHE A 221 9.51 -4.83 15.69
C PHE A 221 9.83 -6.32 15.60
N ILE A 222 10.52 -6.70 14.51
CA ILE A 222 11.10 -8.03 14.40
C ILE A 222 11.97 -8.36 15.63
N ALA A 223 11.93 -9.62 16.06
CA ALA A 223 12.65 -10.04 17.25
C ALA A 223 14.17 -9.81 17.07
N PRO A 224 14.85 -9.14 18.02
CA PRO A 224 16.28 -8.86 17.91
C PRO A 224 17.10 -10.13 17.66
N GLY A 225 17.96 -10.11 16.64
CA GLY A 225 18.82 -11.22 16.24
C GLY A 225 18.07 -12.43 15.66
N ALA A 226 16.76 -12.34 15.41
CA ALA A 226 16.05 -13.40 14.72
C ALA A 226 16.41 -13.39 13.23
N PRO A 227 16.64 -14.57 12.62
CA PRO A 227 16.93 -14.63 11.20
C PRO A 227 15.68 -14.25 10.41
N TRP A 228 15.89 -13.42 9.39
CA TRP A 228 14.95 -13.19 8.30
C TRP A 228 15.56 -13.66 6.99
N LYS A 229 14.73 -13.89 5.97
CA LYS A 229 15.17 -14.21 4.62
C LYS A 229 14.09 -13.90 3.60
N VAL A 230 14.51 -13.54 2.40
CA VAL A 230 13.65 -13.56 1.21
C VAL A 230 13.88 -14.87 0.44
N GLY A 231 12.82 -15.41 -0.14
CA GLY A 231 12.92 -16.56 -1.02
C GLY A 231 11.62 -16.81 -1.75
N LEU A 232 11.63 -17.75 -2.69
CA LEU A 232 10.42 -18.17 -3.37
C LEU A 232 9.67 -19.20 -2.52
N ASP A 233 8.34 -19.13 -2.54
CA ASP A 233 7.47 -20.20 -2.03
C ASP A 233 7.28 -21.32 -3.06
N ASP A 234 6.43 -22.29 -2.74
CA ASP A 234 6.17 -23.46 -3.60
C ASP A 234 5.48 -23.09 -4.94
N LEU A 235 4.99 -21.85 -5.07
CA LEU A 235 4.35 -21.31 -6.27
C LEU A 235 5.27 -20.37 -7.06
N GLY A 236 6.53 -20.20 -6.64
CA GLY A 236 7.46 -19.27 -7.27
C GLY A 236 7.20 -17.81 -6.91
N VAL A 237 6.40 -17.54 -5.88
CA VAL A 237 6.08 -16.19 -5.40
C VAL A 237 7.12 -15.79 -4.36
N GLN A 238 7.60 -14.54 -4.44
CA GLN A 238 8.59 -14.03 -3.51
C GLN A 238 7.96 -13.74 -2.13
N VAL A 239 8.54 -14.33 -1.09
CA VAL A 239 8.07 -14.25 0.28
C VAL A 239 9.24 -13.93 1.21
N MET A 240 9.06 -12.90 2.02
CA MET A 240 9.93 -12.59 3.15
C MET A 240 9.43 -13.29 4.41
N LYS A 241 10.32 -14.00 5.11
CA LYS A 241 10.00 -14.67 6.38
C LYS A 241 10.65 -13.92 7.52
N VAL A 242 9.84 -13.35 8.40
CA VAL A 242 10.30 -12.63 9.60
C VAL A 242 9.76 -13.28 10.87
N LYS A 243 10.33 -12.91 12.02
CA LYS A 243 9.92 -13.43 13.33
C LYS A 243 9.68 -12.28 14.30
N PHE A 244 8.56 -12.34 14.99
CA PHE A 244 8.24 -11.41 16.08
C PHE A 244 8.38 -12.11 17.43
N LEU A 245 8.69 -11.33 18.46
CA LEU A 245 8.79 -11.86 19.81
C LEU A 245 7.40 -12.33 20.26
N ARG A 246 7.30 -13.61 20.61
CA ARG A 246 6.03 -14.19 21.05
C ARG A 246 5.79 -13.93 22.52
N TYR A 247 6.75 -14.34 23.34
CA TYR A 247 6.71 -14.24 24.79
C TYR A 247 8.09 -13.84 25.28
N ASN A 248 8.12 -12.84 26.14
CA ASN A 248 9.34 -12.44 26.80
C ASN A 248 9.55 -13.29 28.07
N LYS A 249 10.62 -14.08 28.11
CA LYS A 249 10.93 -14.97 29.23
C LYS A 249 11.91 -14.35 30.24
N LYS A 250 12.66 -13.32 29.86
CA LYS A 250 13.84 -12.81 30.60
C LYS A 250 14.13 -11.31 30.45
N GLY A 251 13.53 -10.62 29.48
CA GLY A 251 13.70 -9.19 29.27
C GLY A 251 12.88 -8.39 30.27
N GLY A 252 13.32 -7.17 30.56
CA GLY A 252 12.54 -6.24 31.39
C GLY A 252 11.26 -5.74 30.69
N PRO A 253 10.59 -4.75 31.28
CA PRO A 253 9.30 -4.22 30.79
C PRO A 253 9.31 -3.76 29.32
N GLU A 254 10.44 -3.28 28.81
CA GLU A 254 10.58 -2.85 27.41
C GLU A 254 10.38 -4.02 26.43
N MET A 255 10.91 -5.20 26.76
CA MET A 255 10.77 -6.41 25.95
C MET A 255 9.39 -7.04 26.10
N ASP A 256 8.67 -6.78 27.19
CA ASP A 256 7.26 -7.16 27.33
C ASP A 256 6.39 -6.39 26.34
N ASN A 257 6.64 -5.09 26.16
CA ASN A 257 5.92 -4.30 25.16
C ASN A 257 6.17 -4.78 23.73
N GLN A 258 7.33 -5.38 23.44
CA GLN A 258 7.63 -6.02 22.16
C GLN A 258 7.06 -7.45 22.03
N ALA A 259 6.50 -8.03 23.09
CA ALA A 259 5.97 -9.39 23.04
C ALA A 259 4.50 -9.42 22.60
N LEU A 260 4.20 -10.17 21.54
CA LEU A 260 2.83 -10.28 21.00
C LEU A 260 1.83 -10.82 22.04
N ILE A 261 2.22 -11.79 22.86
CA ILE A 261 1.33 -12.32 23.91
C ILE A 261 0.99 -11.26 24.95
N TYR A 262 1.95 -10.42 25.35
CA TYR A 262 1.70 -9.37 26.34
C TYR A 262 0.68 -8.35 25.81
N GLN A 263 0.83 -7.93 24.56
CA GLN A 263 -0.11 -7.03 23.91
C GLN A 263 -1.52 -7.64 23.80
N LEU A 264 -1.60 -8.92 23.40
CA LEU A 264 -2.87 -9.66 23.33
C LEU A 264 -3.54 -9.82 24.69
N GLU A 265 -2.79 -10.15 25.74
CA GLU A 265 -3.33 -10.25 27.11
C GLU A 265 -3.84 -8.89 27.62
N SER A 266 -3.17 -7.79 27.24
CA SER A 266 -3.62 -6.42 27.55
C SER A 266 -4.93 -6.06 26.83
N ILE A 267 -5.07 -6.39 25.54
CA ILE A 267 -6.29 -6.10 24.75
C ILE A 267 -7.46 -6.94 25.26
N MET A 268 -7.22 -8.24 25.48
CA MET A 268 -8.23 -9.21 25.89
C MET A 268 -8.39 -9.28 27.42
N ALA A 269 -8.10 -8.21 28.14
CA ALA A 269 -8.29 -8.16 29.58
C ALA A 269 -9.78 -8.40 29.91
N GLY A 270 -10.06 -9.45 30.69
CA GLY A 270 -11.42 -9.87 31.02
C GLY A 270 -12.05 -10.86 30.04
N ALA A 271 -11.33 -11.29 28.99
CA ALA A 271 -11.83 -12.27 28.05
C ALA A 271 -12.15 -13.62 28.72
N HIS A 272 -13.24 -14.23 28.25
CA HIS A 272 -13.61 -15.59 28.63
C HIS A 272 -12.78 -16.64 27.89
N LYS A 273 -12.89 -17.89 28.31
CA LYS A 273 -12.26 -19.01 27.61
C LYS A 273 -12.84 -19.12 26.20
N GLY A 274 -12.00 -19.09 25.18
CA GLY A 274 -12.47 -19.08 23.79
C GLY A 274 -11.34 -18.94 22.78
N LYS A 275 -11.74 -18.94 21.50
CA LYS A 275 -10.86 -18.63 20.36
C LYS A 275 -11.35 -17.33 19.73
N TYR A 276 -10.49 -16.33 19.68
CA TYR A 276 -10.79 -15.00 19.17
C TYR A 276 -10.05 -14.79 17.85
N PRO A 277 -10.74 -14.45 16.75
CA PRO A 277 -10.09 -13.94 15.56
C PRO A 277 -9.23 -12.72 15.89
N VAL A 278 -8.01 -12.69 15.34
CA VAL A 278 -7.08 -11.57 15.46
C VAL A 278 -6.61 -11.19 14.07
N THR A 279 -6.61 -9.89 13.81
CA THR A 279 -5.98 -9.26 12.64
C THR A 279 -4.81 -8.43 13.12
N LEU A 280 -3.65 -8.61 12.50
CA LEU A 280 -2.46 -7.78 12.69
C LEU A 280 -2.26 -6.94 11.43
N THR A 281 -1.98 -5.66 11.60
CA THR A 281 -1.49 -4.78 10.52
C THR A 281 0.03 -4.71 10.64
N ILE A 282 0.73 -4.98 9.54
CA ILE A 282 2.19 -5.00 9.49
C ILE A 282 2.65 -4.08 8.38
N GLU A 283 3.65 -3.28 8.67
CA GLU A 283 4.29 -2.37 7.74
C GLU A 283 5.77 -2.70 7.62
N GLY A 284 6.35 -2.36 6.48
CA GLY A 284 7.78 -2.33 6.25
C GLY A 284 8.14 -1.26 5.22
N GLN A 285 9.40 -0.90 5.18
CA GLN A 285 9.96 0.11 4.31
C GLN A 285 11.03 -0.50 3.40
N LEU A 286 11.12 0.01 2.19
CA LEU A 286 12.22 -0.20 1.28
C LEU A 286 13.34 0.79 1.59
N THR A 287 14.58 0.45 1.24
CA THR A 287 15.73 1.34 1.37
C THR A 287 15.60 2.60 0.51
N THR A 288 14.70 2.60 -0.47
CA THR A 288 14.29 3.75 -1.29
C THR A 288 13.37 4.73 -0.55
N GLY A 289 12.87 4.34 0.62
CA GLY A 289 11.94 5.13 1.44
C GLY A 289 10.46 4.75 1.27
N GLU A 290 10.15 3.91 0.30
CA GLU A 290 8.79 3.45 -0.01
C GLU A 290 8.27 2.49 1.07
N TRP A 291 6.99 2.61 1.45
CA TRP A 291 6.37 1.73 2.45
C TRP A 291 5.50 0.67 1.79
N PHE A 292 5.46 -0.53 2.38
CA PHE A 292 4.47 -1.56 2.09
C PHE A 292 3.75 -1.97 3.38
N THR A 293 2.50 -2.42 3.24
CA THR A 293 1.61 -2.77 4.35
C THR A 293 0.81 -4.00 3.98
N GLY A 294 0.40 -4.76 4.99
CA GLY A 294 -0.48 -5.89 4.80
C GLY A 294 -1.11 -6.32 6.11
N THR A 295 -2.10 -7.19 6.01
CA THR A 295 -2.78 -7.73 7.19
C THR A 295 -2.60 -9.24 7.28
N ALA A 296 -2.46 -9.73 8.52
CA ALA A 296 -2.36 -11.15 8.82
C ALA A 296 -3.46 -11.56 9.78
N THR A 297 -4.13 -12.68 9.52
CA THR A 297 -5.17 -13.20 10.42
C THR A 297 -4.77 -14.50 11.09
N PHE A 298 -5.11 -14.63 12.38
CA PHE A 298 -4.95 -15.87 13.14
C PHE A 298 -6.00 -15.95 14.25
N LYS A 299 -5.96 -17.02 15.07
CA LYS A 299 -6.83 -17.15 16.25
C LYS A 299 -6.03 -17.10 17.54
N ALA A 300 -6.35 -16.19 18.46
CA ALA A 300 -5.87 -16.24 19.84
C ALA A 300 -6.72 -17.20 20.67
N ASN A 301 -6.09 -18.14 21.37
CA ASN A 301 -6.77 -19.13 22.20
C ASN A 301 -6.55 -18.83 23.70
N VAL A 302 -7.62 -18.42 24.37
CA VAL A 302 -7.68 -18.16 25.81
C VAL A 302 -8.09 -19.46 26.52
N THR A 303 -7.17 -20.12 27.22
CA THR A 303 -7.45 -21.45 27.85
C THR A 303 -7.99 -21.39 29.27
N ARG A 304 -7.80 -20.27 29.97
CA ARG A 304 -8.40 -19.92 31.28
C ARG A 304 -8.80 -18.45 31.24
N SER A 305 -9.92 -18.09 31.85
CA SER A 305 -10.30 -16.68 32.05
C SER A 305 -9.12 -15.92 32.66
N SER A 306 -8.76 -14.77 32.08
CA SER A 306 -7.86 -13.83 32.73
C SER A 306 -8.56 -13.40 34.01
N ARG A 307 -8.06 -13.83 35.17
CA ARG A 307 -8.59 -13.31 36.45
C ARG A 307 -8.33 -11.80 36.46
N LYS A 308 -9.37 -11.05 36.84
CA LYS A 308 -9.27 -9.64 37.23
C LYS A 308 -8.18 -9.47 38.30
#